data_AF-A0A560LJL2-F1
#
_entry.id   AF-A0A560LJL2-F1
#
_cell.length_a   1.000
_cell.length_b   1.000
_cell.length_c   1.000
_cell.angle_alpha   90.00
_cell.angle_beta   90.00
_cell.angle_gamma   90.00
#
_symmetry.space_group_name_H-M   'P 1'
#
loop_
_entity.id
_entity.type
_entity.pdbx_description
1 polymer ?
#
loop_
_entity_poly.entity_id
_entity_poly.type
_entity_poly.pdbx_seq_one_letter_code
_entity_poly.pdbx_strand_id
1 'polypeptide(L)'
;MVKAGTIRIGISGWTYAPWRGVFYPKGVTQKHELSYASSQFPSIEINGTFYSLQTPDTFARWREATPDDFVFAVKGSRYITHLRRLRDIEVPLANFMASGLLRLGAKLGPILWQFPPRLRFDRELFSNFIHLLPKDTDEALSLAKRHDERLNGRDWLMADKRRPIRHAFEIRNESFVDADFIELLRKHRIGLVCADTVEWPLLMDVTADFIYCRLHGSEELYVSGYDDEALSMWAERIADWAHGREPDNANRVLKPLKRSRRGRDVYVYFDNDVKVRAPADARRLSQYLGLVWQKGP
;
A
#
# COMPACT_ATOMS: atom_id res chain seq x y z
N MET A 1 -17.75 -21.57 9.38
CA MET A 1 -16.63 -21.27 8.46
C MET A 1 -15.99 -19.96 8.88
N VAL A 2 -14.66 -19.84 8.82
CA VAL A 2 -13.96 -18.56 9.10
C VAL A 2 -14.33 -17.56 8.02
N LYS A 3 -14.78 -16.35 8.38
CA LYS A 3 -15.01 -15.27 7.40
C LYS A 3 -13.65 -14.92 6.76
N ALA A 4 -13.53 -15.11 5.46
CA ALA A 4 -12.35 -14.73 4.70
C ALA A 4 -12.18 -13.19 4.73
N GLY A 5 -10.93 -12.74 4.70
CA GLY A 5 -10.62 -11.32 4.53
C GLY A 5 -10.82 -10.89 3.09
N THR A 6 -10.92 -9.58 2.86
CA THR A 6 -11.12 -9.05 1.51
C THR A 6 -9.80 -8.98 0.76
N ILE A 7 -9.75 -9.59 -0.42
CA ILE A 7 -8.59 -9.51 -1.33
C ILE A 7 -8.80 -8.34 -2.30
N ARG A 8 -7.81 -7.44 -2.39
CA ARG A 8 -7.80 -6.30 -3.30
C ARG A 8 -6.51 -6.31 -4.11
N ILE A 9 -6.63 -6.68 -5.38
CA ILE A 9 -5.51 -6.69 -6.33
C ILE A 9 -5.60 -5.45 -7.21
N GLY A 10 -4.47 -4.80 -7.40
CA GLY A 10 -4.39 -3.55 -8.13
C GLY A 10 -3.00 -3.28 -8.68
N ILE A 11 -2.79 -2.01 -9.00
CA ILE A 11 -1.60 -1.47 -9.64
C ILE A 11 -1.04 -0.30 -8.82
N SER A 12 0.24 -0.01 -9.00
CA SER A 12 0.94 1.10 -8.34
C SER A 12 0.96 2.34 -9.22
N GLY A 13 0.07 3.29 -8.97
CA GLY A 13 -0.12 4.45 -9.85
C GLY A 13 -0.91 4.11 -11.12
N TRP A 14 -1.23 5.15 -11.89
CA TRP A 14 -2.07 5.01 -13.10
C TRP A 14 -1.67 5.93 -14.25
N THR A 15 -0.89 6.98 -14.02
CA THR A 15 -0.53 7.94 -15.06
C THR A 15 0.77 7.55 -15.77
N TYR A 16 0.70 6.56 -16.66
CA TYR A 16 1.86 6.06 -17.41
C TYR A 16 1.62 6.16 -18.92
N ALA A 17 2.45 6.96 -19.62
CA ALA A 17 2.31 7.15 -21.07
C ALA A 17 2.37 5.84 -21.89
N PRO A 18 3.24 4.85 -21.57
CA PRO A 18 3.27 3.58 -22.30
C PRO A 18 1.98 2.76 -22.20
N TRP A 19 1.11 3.02 -21.23
CA TRP A 19 -0.14 2.28 -21.06
C TRP A 19 -1.23 2.72 -22.04
N ARG A 20 -1.06 3.88 -22.68
CA ARG A 20 -2.03 4.44 -23.63
C ARG A 20 -2.03 3.65 -24.94
N GLY A 21 -3.20 3.17 -25.32
CA GLY A 21 -3.36 2.29 -26.49
C GLY A 21 -3.07 0.80 -26.21
N VAL A 22 -2.67 0.45 -24.98
CA VAL A 22 -2.40 -0.94 -24.58
C VAL A 22 -3.32 -1.34 -23.42
N PHE A 23 -3.18 -0.69 -22.26
CA PHE A 23 -4.10 -0.86 -21.14
C PHE A 23 -5.29 0.11 -21.25
N TYR A 24 -5.01 1.38 -21.57
CA TYR A 24 -6.04 2.39 -21.83
C TYR A 24 -6.51 2.31 -23.29
N PRO A 25 -7.82 2.14 -23.54
CA PRO A 25 -8.38 2.18 -24.88
C PRO A 25 -8.09 3.51 -25.59
N LYS A 26 -8.06 3.47 -26.93
CA LYS A 26 -7.96 4.70 -27.74
C LYS A 26 -9.09 5.66 -27.35
N GLY A 27 -8.75 6.93 -27.12
CA GLY A 27 -9.70 7.99 -26.75
C GLY A 27 -9.84 8.25 -25.24
N VAL A 28 -9.30 7.39 -24.36
CA VAL A 28 -9.22 7.72 -22.93
C VAL A 28 -8.19 8.82 -22.73
N THR A 29 -8.65 10.01 -22.30
CA THR A 29 -7.76 11.12 -21.96
C THR A 29 -7.15 10.92 -20.59
N GLN A 30 -6.01 11.59 -20.31
CA GLN A 30 -5.34 11.50 -19.01
C GLN A 30 -6.26 11.79 -17.81
N LYS A 31 -7.20 12.74 -17.98
CA LYS A 31 -8.19 13.09 -16.95
C LYS A 31 -9.09 11.90 -16.57
N HIS A 32 -9.32 10.96 -17.49
CA HIS A 32 -10.17 9.79 -17.29
C HIS A 32 -9.39 8.49 -17.00
N GLU A 33 -8.05 8.52 -16.98
CA GLU A 33 -7.22 7.33 -16.72
C GLU A 33 -7.55 6.69 -15.36
N LEU A 34 -7.75 7.47 -14.30
CA LEU A 34 -8.13 6.93 -12.99
C LEU A 34 -9.51 6.27 -13.01
N SER A 35 -10.49 6.91 -13.64
CA SER A 35 -11.85 6.37 -13.74
C SER A 35 -11.87 5.07 -14.53
N TYR A 36 -11.09 5.00 -15.61
CA TYR A 36 -10.90 3.76 -16.34
C TYR A 36 -10.18 2.71 -15.48
N ALA A 37 -9.02 3.02 -14.89
CA ALA A 37 -8.24 2.05 -14.12
C ALA A 37 -9.02 1.48 -12.91
N SER A 38 -9.76 2.33 -12.20
CA SER A 38 -10.61 1.91 -11.08
C SER A 38 -11.85 1.11 -11.49
N SER A 39 -12.27 1.17 -12.76
CA SER A 39 -13.27 0.24 -13.29
C SER A 39 -12.71 -1.17 -13.50
N GLN A 40 -11.39 -1.32 -13.55
CA GLN A 40 -10.71 -2.59 -13.82
C GLN A 40 -10.21 -3.28 -12.55
N PHE A 41 -9.96 -2.51 -11.48
CA PHE A 41 -9.39 -3.02 -10.23
C PHE A 41 -10.12 -2.46 -9.00
N PRO A 42 -10.26 -3.25 -7.91
CA PRO A 42 -10.84 -2.81 -6.64
C PRO A 42 -9.96 -1.86 -5.82
N SER A 43 -8.70 -1.70 -6.20
CA SER A 43 -7.74 -0.86 -5.47
C SER A 43 -6.58 -0.39 -6.34
N ILE A 44 -6.01 0.76 -6.00
CA ILE A 44 -4.78 1.31 -6.60
C ILE A 44 -3.92 1.94 -5.49
N GLU A 45 -2.61 1.79 -5.57
CA GLU A 45 -1.65 2.50 -4.70
C GLU A 45 -1.34 3.89 -5.29
N ILE A 46 -1.55 4.95 -4.51
CA ILE A 46 -1.24 6.33 -4.89
C ILE A 46 0.25 6.58 -4.72
N ASN A 47 0.95 6.75 -5.84
CA ASN A 47 2.38 7.08 -5.88
C ASN A 47 2.65 8.60 -5.86
N GLY A 48 1.73 9.44 -6.33
CA GLY A 48 1.96 10.90 -6.43
C GLY A 48 2.30 11.56 -5.09
N THR A 49 1.73 11.07 -4.00
CA THR A 49 1.97 11.54 -2.62
C THR A 49 3.40 11.29 -2.12
N PHE A 50 4.13 10.35 -2.74
CA PHE A 50 5.54 10.13 -2.47
C PHE A 50 6.40 11.32 -2.89
N TYR A 51 6.10 11.92 -4.05
CA TYR A 51 6.93 12.95 -4.66
C TYR A 51 6.55 14.36 -4.22
N SER A 52 5.27 14.62 -3.95
CA SER A 52 4.79 15.92 -3.49
C SER A 52 3.54 15.79 -2.62
N LEU A 53 3.36 16.76 -1.72
CA LEU A 53 2.08 16.93 -1.04
C LEU A 53 1.01 17.25 -2.08
N GLN A 54 -0.08 16.49 -2.03
CA GLN A 54 -1.25 16.73 -2.86
C GLN A 54 -2.14 17.77 -2.19
N THR A 55 -3.11 18.28 -2.93
CA THR A 55 -4.11 19.20 -2.37
C THR A 55 -5.35 18.44 -1.95
N PRO A 56 -6.13 18.99 -1.01
CA PRO A 56 -7.43 18.43 -0.67
C PRO A 56 -8.30 18.20 -1.92
N ASP A 57 -8.34 19.14 -2.88
CA ASP A 57 -9.16 19.01 -4.10
C ASP A 57 -8.72 17.86 -5.00
N THR A 58 -7.42 17.54 -5.01
CA THR A 58 -6.91 16.39 -5.73
C THR A 58 -7.41 15.09 -5.11
N PHE A 59 -7.37 14.95 -3.78
CA PHE A 59 -7.95 13.78 -3.10
C PHE A 59 -9.47 13.67 -3.29
N ALA A 60 -10.20 14.79 -3.28
CA ALA A 60 -11.64 14.80 -3.55
C ALA A 60 -11.95 14.27 -4.96
N ARG A 61 -11.26 14.79 -5.98
CA ARG A 61 -11.39 14.30 -7.36
C ARG A 61 -11.06 12.82 -7.51
N TRP A 62 -10.02 12.32 -6.82
CA TRP A 62 -9.70 10.89 -6.85
C TRP A 62 -10.80 10.04 -6.21
N ARG A 63 -11.35 10.47 -5.08
CA ARG A 63 -12.48 9.79 -4.44
C ARG A 63 -13.70 9.77 -5.36
N GLU A 64 -14.05 10.87 -6.00
CA GLU A 64 -15.22 11.01 -6.88
C GLU A 64 -15.09 10.22 -8.18
N ALA A 65 -13.87 10.07 -8.71
CA ALA A 65 -13.63 9.39 -9.98
C ALA A 65 -13.67 7.86 -9.91
N THR A 66 -13.85 7.27 -8.73
CA THR A 66 -13.75 5.82 -8.48
C THR A 66 -15.06 5.23 -7.91
N PRO A 67 -15.34 3.92 -8.07
CA PRO A 67 -16.51 3.25 -7.48
C PRO A 67 -16.57 3.36 -5.94
N ASP A 68 -17.75 3.23 -5.34
CA ASP A 68 -17.96 3.47 -3.90
C ASP A 68 -17.18 2.51 -2.98
N ASP A 69 -17.03 1.25 -3.39
CA ASP A 69 -16.33 0.20 -2.66
C ASP A 69 -14.83 0.09 -3.01
N PHE A 70 -14.34 1.01 -3.84
CA PHE A 70 -12.94 1.14 -4.21
C PHE A 70 -12.08 1.64 -3.04
N VAL A 71 -10.84 1.15 -2.95
CA VAL A 71 -9.90 1.55 -1.88
C VAL A 71 -8.57 2.00 -2.46
N PHE A 72 -8.03 3.10 -1.96
CA PHE A 72 -6.68 3.56 -2.27
C PHE A 72 -5.70 3.14 -1.18
N ALA A 73 -4.57 2.52 -1.54
CA ALA A 73 -3.39 2.61 -0.68
C ALA A 73 -2.68 3.94 -0.95
N VAL A 74 -2.02 4.52 0.05
CA VAL A 74 -1.35 5.82 -0.08
C VAL A 74 0.13 5.67 0.24
N LYS A 75 1.00 6.03 -0.70
CA LYS A 75 2.44 6.04 -0.45
C LYS A 75 2.83 7.28 0.35
N GLY A 76 3.47 7.07 1.49
CA GLY A 76 3.97 8.11 2.37
C GLY A 76 5.03 8.99 1.71
N SER A 77 5.21 10.20 2.23
CA SER A 77 6.11 11.19 1.62
C SER A 77 7.58 10.73 1.60
N ARG A 78 8.22 10.84 0.42
CA ARG A 78 9.68 10.66 0.26
C ARG A 78 10.47 11.58 1.17
N TYR A 79 9.95 12.77 1.46
CA TYR A 79 10.61 13.71 2.37
C TYR A 79 10.80 13.11 3.76
N ILE A 80 9.80 12.38 4.26
CA ILE A 80 9.82 11.74 5.58
C ILE A 80 10.78 10.54 5.59
N THR A 81 10.60 9.59 4.65
CA THR A 81 11.32 8.31 4.71
C THR A 81 12.71 8.34 4.09
N HIS A 82 12.94 9.11 3.01
CA HIS A 82 14.20 9.11 2.27
C HIS A 82 15.10 10.30 2.57
N LEU A 83 14.53 11.51 2.64
CA LEU A 83 15.34 12.72 2.85
C LEU A 83 15.65 12.94 4.33
N ARG A 84 14.61 12.94 5.17
CA ARG A 84 14.75 13.08 6.63
C ARG A 84 15.14 11.79 7.32
N ARG A 85 14.89 10.64 6.69
CA ARG A 85 15.16 9.30 7.25
C ARG A 85 14.63 9.18 8.68
N LEU A 86 13.38 9.62 8.85
CA LEU A 86 12.64 9.58 10.12
C LEU A 86 13.15 10.52 11.23
N ARG A 87 14.03 11.48 10.92
CA ARG A 87 14.52 12.48 11.89
C ARG A 87 13.80 13.82 11.74
N ASP A 88 13.35 14.37 12.87
CA ASP A 88 12.65 15.67 12.93
C ASP A 88 11.46 15.72 11.97
N ILE A 89 10.59 14.70 12.04
CA ILE A 89 9.51 14.46 11.05
C ILE A 89 8.12 14.77 11.58
N GLU A 90 7.96 15.29 12.79
CA GLU A 90 6.68 15.62 13.42
C GLU A 90 5.88 16.61 12.55
N VAL A 91 6.49 17.74 12.19
CA VAL A 91 5.87 18.74 11.31
C VAL A 91 5.68 18.22 9.88
N PRO A 92 6.69 17.59 9.23
CA PRO A 92 6.48 16.93 7.93
C PRO A 92 5.34 15.91 7.89
N LEU A 93 5.17 15.12 8.95
CA LEU A 93 4.11 14.14 9.09
C LEU A 93 2.76 14.82 9.33
N ALA A 94 2.72 15.88 10.15
CA ALA A 94 1.53 16.71 10.32
C ALA A 94 1.08 17.33 8.99
N ASN A 95 2.01 17.89 8.22
CA ASN A 95 1.74 18.41 6.88
C ASN A 95 1.22 17.31 5.94
N PHE A 96 1.79 16.11 5.99
CA PHE A 96 1.30 14.98 5.19
C PHE A 96 -0.16 14.63 5.54
N MET A 97 -0.50 14.55 6.83
CA MET A 97 -1.87 14.27 7.28
C MET A 97 -2.85 15.40 6.92
N ALA A 98 -2.40 16.66 7.02
CA ALA A 98 -3.20 17.84 6.68
C ALA A 98 -3.37 18.08 5.17
N SER A 99 -2.61 17.40 4.30
CA SER A 99 -2.63 17.62 2.85
C SER A 99 -3.93 17.24 2.13
N GLY A 100 -4.89 16.62 2.82
CA GLY A 100 -6.15 16.17 2.23
C GLY A 100 -6.38 14.66 2.27
N LEU A 101 -5.47 13.88 2.87
CA LEU A 101 -5.55 12.42 2.93
C LEU A 101 -6.91 11.92 3.43
N LEU A 102 -7.49 12.58 4.45
CA LEU A 102 -8.80 12.21 5.03
C LEU A 102 -9.99 12.48 4.09
N ARG A 103 -9.82 13.23 2.98
CA ARG A 103 -10.88 13.41 1.96
C ARG A 103 -11.28 12.10 1.30
N LEU A 104 -10.38 11.12 1.25
CA LEU A 104 -10.66 9.78 0.72
C LEU A 104 -11.75 9.04 1.52
N GLY A 105 -11.99 9.41 2.78
CA GLY A 105 -13.07 8.86 3.61
C GLY A 105 -12.98 7.34 3.71
N ALA A 106 -14.08 6.64 3.41
CA ALA A 106 -14.13 5.18 3.42
C ALA A 106 -13.21 4.50 2.38
N LYS A 107 -12.74 5.25 1.37
CA LYS A 107 -11.81 4.75 0.34
C LYS A 107 -10.35 4.86 0.77
N LEU A 108 -10.06 5.40 1.96
CA LEU A 108 -8.71 5.41 2.53
C LEU A 108 -8.34 4.00 3.01
N GLY A 109 -7.41 3.36 2.30
CA GLY A 109 -6.79 2.10 2.67
C GLY A 109 -5.49 2.29 3.46
N PRO A 110 -4.59 1.29 3.43
CA PRO A 110 -3.32 1.37 4.14
C PRO A 110 -2.40 2.47 3.62
N ILE A 111 -1.60 3.05 4.51
CA ILE A 111 -0.53 3.98 4.18
C ILE A 111 0.79 3.20 4.12
N LEU A 112 1.41 3.18 2.95
CA LEU A 112 2.71 2.55 2.70
C LEU A 112 3.86 3.49 3.08
N TRP A 113 4.75 3.04 3.94
CA TRP A 113 6.01 3.68 4.29
C TRP A 113 7.18 2.86 3.73
N GLN A 114 7.63 3.25 2.55
CA GLN A 114 8.81 2.66 1.92
C GLN A 114 10.08 3.37 2.42
N PHE A 115 11.06 2.59 2.88
CA PHE A 115 12.35 3.10 3.37
C PHE A 115 13.45 2.93 2.32
N PRO A 116 14.43 3.86 2.25
CA PRO A 116 15.55 3.75 1.32
C PRO A 116 16.52 2.62 1.73
N PRO A 117 17.26 2.04 0.78
CA PRO A 117 18.23 0.96 1.08
C PRO A 117 19.32 1.32 2.08
N ARG A 118 19.65 2.61 2.18
CA ARG A 118 20.68 3.11 3.11
C ARG A 118 20.17 3.33 4.53
N LEU A 119 18.85 3.27 4.77
CA LEU A 119 18.30 3.32 6.12
C LEU A 119 18.34 1.90 6.69
N ARG A 120 19.09 1.73 7.78
CA ARG A 120 19.21 0.45 8.49
C ARG A 120 18.18 0.39 9.62
N PHE A 121 17.85 -0.81 10.08
CA PHE A 121 17.03 -0.99 11.26
C PHE A 121 17.72 -0.39 12.48
N ASP A 122 16.98 0.46 13.18
CA ASP A 122 17.33 1.03 14.48
C ASP A 122 16.05 0.99 15.32
N ARG A 123 16.07 0.21 16.40
CA ARG A 123 14.87 -0.08 17.18
C ARG A 123 14.24 1.18 17.78
N GLU A 124 15.06 2.12 18.25
CA GLU A 124 14.57 3.37 18.86
C GLU A 124 13.98 4.29 17.81
N LEU A 125 14.66 4.49 16.68
CA LEU A 125 14.19 5.32 15.57
C LEU A 125 12.84 4.83 15.04
N PHE A 126 12.70 3.51 14.81
CA PHE A 126 11.46 2.93 14.31
C PHE A 126 10.35 2.92 15.37
N SER A 127 10.69 2.69 16.64
CA SER A 127 9.75 2.85 17.73
C SER A 127 9.21 4.28 17.76
N ASN A 128 10.07 5.29 17.74
CA ASN A 128 9.67 6.71 17.75
C ASN A 128 8.80 7.04 16.54
N PHE A 129 9.15 6.56 15.35
CA PHE A 129 8.32 6.76 14.17
C PHE A 129 6.92 6.15 14.32
N ILE A 130 6.82 4.90 14.80
CA ILE A 130 5.53 4.22 15.03
C ILE A 130 4.66 4.97 16.05
N HIS A 131 5.25 5.56 17.09
CA HIS A 131 4.50 6.35 18.08
C HIS A 131 3.91 7.64 17.51
N LEU A 132 4.48 8.17 16.41
CA LEU A 132 3.95 9.34 15.71
C LEU A 132 2.83 8.98 14.72
N LEU A 133 2.71 7.71 14.33
CA LEU A 133 1.73 7.27 13.34
C LEU A 133 0.31 7.21 13.95
N PRO A 134 -0.68 7.88 13.35
CA PRO A 134 -2.04 7.89 13.86
C PRO A 134 -2.74 6.54 13.60
N LYS A 135 -3.39 5.99 14.60
CA LYS A 135 -4.08 4.69 14.51
C LYS A 135 -5.50 4.80 13.96
N ASP A 136 -6.04 6.00 13.95
CA ASP A 136 -7.35 6.30 13.39
C ASP A 136 -7.42 7.75 12.87
N THR A 137 -8.54 8.08 12.24
CA THR A 137 -8.79 9.41 11.66
C THR A 137 -8.81 10.54 12.68
N ASP A 138 -9.10 10.28 13.96
CA ASP A 138 -9.16 11.31 15.00
C ASP A 138 -7.75 11.66 15.48
N GLU A 139 -6.90 10.65 15.67
CA GLU A 139 -5.47 10.81 15.89
C GLU A 139 -4.80 11.50 14.69
N ALA A 140 -5.17 11.12 13.46
CA ALA A 140 -4.65 11.74 12.24
C ALA A 140 -5.05 13.21 12.14
N LEU A 141 -6.30 13.56 12.50
CA LEU A 141 -6.75 14.94 12.55
C LEU A 141 -6.02 15.73 13.64
N SER A 142 -5.79 15.14 14.81
CA SER A 142 -5.03 15.75 15.89
C SER A 142 -3.58 16.01 15.50
N LEU A 143 -2.97 15.09 14.74
CA LEU A 143 -1.66 15.29 14.14
C LEU A 143 -1.68 16.35 13.04
N ALA A 144 -2.67 16.34 12.15
CA ALA A 144 -2.82 17.30 11.06
C ALA A 144 -2.94 18.75 11.57
N LYS A 145 -3.58 18.98 12.73
CA LYS A 145 -3.66 20.32 13.36
C LYS A 145 -2.30 20.92 13.75
N ARG A 146 -1.23 20.12 13.76
CA ARG A 146 0.15 20.54 14.05
C ARG A 146 0.95 20.88 12.78
N HIS A 147 0.28 21.05 11.63
CA HIS A 147 0.91 21.43 10.38
C HIS A 147 1.51 22.85 10.45
N ASP A 148 2.49 23.14 9.60
CA ASP A 148 3.09 24.47 9.49
C ASP A 148 2.41 25.35 8.43
N GLU A 149 2.79 26.61 8.40
CA GLU A 149 2.23 27.64 7.52
C GLU A 149 2.24 27.31 6.01
N ARG A 150 2.99 26.29 5.57
CA ARG A 150 3.04 25.87 4.16
C ARG A 150 1.68 25.37 3.64
N LEU A 151 0.82 24.91 4.55
CA LEU A 151 -0.53 24.47 4.22
C LEU A 151 -1.63 25.47 4.55
N ASN A 152 -1.30 26.69 4.99
CA ASN A 152 -2.31 27.72 5.25
C ASN A 152 -3.23 27.91 4.04
N GLY A 153 -4.54 27.70 4.25
CA GLY A 153 -5.58 27.82 3.21
C GLY A 153 -5.60 26.67 2.19
N ARG A 154 -4.81 25.63 2.42
CA ARG A 154 -4.71 24.41 1.59
C ARG A 154 -4.74 23.13 2.43
N ASP A 155 -4.96 23.25 3.73
CA ASP A 155 -5.10 22.14 4.67
C ASP A 155 -6.50 21.51 4.60
N TRP A 156 -6.60 20.30 5.13
CA TRP A 156 -7.86 19.61 5.35
C TRP A 156 -7.89 19.03 6.75
N LEU A 157 -8.69 19.66 7.62
CA LEU A 157 -8.82 19.32 9.03
C LEU A 157 -10.22 18.77 9.36
N MET A 158 -10.77 17.94 8.48
CA MET A 158 -12.08 17.30 8.67
C MET A 158 -12.01 15.80 8.42
N ALA A 159 -12.76 15.05 9.23
CA ALA A 159 -13.05 13.63 9.02
C ALA A 159 -14.56 13.42 9.19
N ASP A 160 -15.16 12.62 8.33
CA ASP A 160 -16.61 12.35 8.37
C ASP A 160 -16.99 11.34 9.47
N LYS A 161 -16.14 10.33 9.71
CA LYS A 161 -16.30 9.34 10.78
C LYS A 161 -14.95 8.82 11.26
N ARG A 162 -14.90 8.43 12.54
CA ARG A 162 -13.76 7.70 13.11
C ARG A 162 -13.56 6.38 12.37
N ARG A 163 -12.39 6.18 11.75
CA ARG A 163 -12.00 4.91 11.10
C ARG A 163 -10.56 4.53 11.46
N PRO A 164 -10.24 3.24 11.59
CA PRO A 164 -8.86 2.79 11.73
C PRO A 164 -8.00 3.23 10.54
N ILE A 165 -6.76 3.61 10.81
CA ILE A 165 -5.72 3.83 9.80
C ILE A 165 -4.72 2.69 9.92
N ARG A 166 -4.43 2.06 8.78
CA ARG A 166 -3.47 0.96 8.68
C ARG A 166 -2.17 1.49 8.10
N HIS A 167 -1.05 1.03 8.61
CA HIS A 167 0.29 1.39 8.13
C HIS A 167 1.06 0.15 7.73
N ALA A 168 1.75 0.21 6.59
CA ALA A 168 2.57 -0.87 6.08
C ALA A 168 4.01 -0.38 5.83
N PHE A 169 5.01 -1.16 6.22
CA PHE A 169 6.44 -0.82 6.15
C PHE A 169 7.14 -1.67 5.09
N GLU A 170 7.74 -1.02 4.09
CA GLU A 170 8.55 -1.68 3.07
C GLU A 170 10.03 -1.44 3.32
N ILE A 171 10.74 -2.53 3.58
CA ILE A 171 12.16 -2.58 3.90
C ILE A 171 12.99 -2.79 2.63
N ARG A 172 14.22 -2.26 2.62
CA ARG A 172 15.16 -2.39 1.51
C ARG A 172 16.60 -2.64 1.99
N ASN A 173 16.75 -3.22 3.18
CA ASN A 173 18.04 -3.44 3.79
C ASN A 173 18.02 -4.71 4.64
N GLU A 174 19.08 -5.52 4.56
CA GLU A 174 19.23 -6.78 5.31
C GLU A 174 19.18 -6.61 6.83
N SER A 175 19.50 -5.42 7.36
CA SER A 175 19.40 -5.17 8.81
C SER A 175 17.98 -5.29 9.38
N PHE A 176 16.94 -5.34 8.54
CA PHE A 176 15.56 -5.58 8.97
C PHE A 176 15.19 -7.07 9.06
N VAL A 177 16.07 -7.98 8.61
CA VAL A 177 15.93 -9.43 8.82
C VAL A 177 16.31 -9.73 10.28
N ASP A 178 15.48 -9.24 11.19
CA ASP A 178 15.75 -9.14 12.61
C ASP A 178 14.48 -9.41 13.43
N ALA A 179 14.62 -10.22 14.49
CA ALA A 179 13.49 -10.64 15.31
C ALA A 179 12.84 -9.46 16.07
N ASP A 180 13.63 -8.53 16.59
CA ASP A 180 13.13 -7.34 17.29
C ASP A 180 12.31 -6.45 16.36
N PHE A 181 12.70 -6.35 15.09
CA PHE A 181 11.93 -5.62 14.09
C PHE A 181 10.55 -6.26 13.87
N ILE A 182 10.48 -7.58 13.65
CA ILE A 182 9.20 -8.27 13.44
C ILE A 182 8.31 -8.18 14.69
N GLU A 183 8.89 -8.31 15.89
CA GLU A 183 8.16 -8.14 17.15
C GLU A 183 7.63 -6.73 17.34
N LEU A 184 8.43 -5.71 16.99
CA LEU A 184 8.01 -4.31 17.03
C LEU A 184 6.81 -4.07 16.11
N LEU A 185 6.83 -4.58 14.87
CA LEU A 185 5.70 -4.47 13.96
C LEU A 185 4.46 -5.18 14.50
N ARG A 186 4.60 -6.41 15.03
CA ARG A 186 3.50 -7.19 15.65
C ARG A 186 2.87 -6.45 16.82
N LYS A 187 3.68 -5.90 17.72
CA LYS A 187 3.22 -5.15 18.91
C LYS A 187 2.33 -3.97 18.52
N HIS A 188 2.66 -3.29 17.42
CA HIS A 188 1.95 -2.09 16.98
C HIS A 188 0.99 -2.33 15.81
N ARG A 189 0.83 -3.58 15.36
CA ARG A 189 -0.02 -3.99 14.22
C ARG A 189 0.33 -3.26 12.92
N ILE A 190 1.62 -3.01 12.70
CA ILE A 190 2.12 -2.43 11.46
C ILE A 190 2.33 -3.58 10.47
N GLY A 191 1.78 -3.47 9.27
CA GLY A 191 1.96 -4.48 8.22
C GLY A 191 3.40 -4.48 7.71
N LEU A 192 4.03 -5.65 7.64
CA LEU A 192 5.24 -5.85 6.85
C LEU A 192 4.84 -5.95 5.38
N VAL A 193 5.47 -5.16 4.52
CA VAL A 193 5.25 -5.27 3.09
C VAL A 193 6.04 -6.46 2.56
N CYS A 194 5.31 -7.41 1.99
CA CYS A 194 5.87 -8.51 1.23
C CYS A 194 6.26 -7.99 -0.16
N ALA A 195 7.52 -7.56 -0.30
CA ALA A 195 8.04 -6.97 -1.53
C ALA A 195 8.78 -8.03 -2.35
N ASP A 196 8.19 -8.44 -3.47
CA ASP A 196 8.80 -9.38 -4.40
C ASP A 196 9.76 -8.64 -5.33
N THR A 197 10.99 -8.50 -4.84
CA THR A 197 12.12 -7.86 -5.53
C THR A 197 13.34 -8.75 -5.40
N VAL A 198 14.28 -8.63 -6.33
CA VAL A 198 15.52 -9.42 -6.23
C VAL A 198 16.60 -8.70 -5.42
N GLU A 199 16.62 -7.38 -5.44
CA GLU A 199 17.66 -6.58 -4.76
C GLU A 199 17.49 -6.56 -3.23
N TRP A 200 16.27 -6.76 -2.71
CA TRP A 200 15.94 -6.54 -1.30
C TRP A 200 15.33 -7.77 -0.61
N PRO A 201 15.43 -7.87 0.74
CA PRO A 201 14.90 -9.00 1.48
C PRO A 201 13.39 -9.19 1.26
N LEU A 202 13.01 -10.38 0.81
CA LEU A 202 11.63 -10.83 0.77
C LEU A 202 11.28 -11.54 2.08
N LEU A 203 10.55 -10.84 2.96
CA LEU A 203 10.02 -11.38 4.21
C LEU A 203 8.49 -11.45 4.16
N MET A 204 7.95 -12.53 4.72
CA MET A 204 6.52 -12.86 4.72
C MET A 204 5.97 -13.09 6.14
N ASP A 205 6.69 -12.63 7.17
CA ASP A 205 6.18 -12.62 8.54
C ASP A 205 4.86 -11.85 8.62
N VAL A 206 3.84 -12.49 9.20
CA VAL A 206 2.59 -11.80 9.49
C VAL A 206 2.76 -10.93 10.74
N THR A 207 2.56 -9.62 10.55
CA THR A 207 2.72 -8.61 11.61
C THR A 207 1.46 -7.79 11.91
N ALA A 208 0.42 -7.90 11.09
CA ALA A 208 -0.85 -7.21 11.25
C ALA A 208 -2.06 -8.12 10.96
N ASP A 209 -3.27 -7.56 11.10
CA ASP A 209 -4.53 -8.21 10.69
C ASP A 209 -4.84 -8.06 9.19
N PHE A 210 -3.90 -7.51 8.43
CA PHE A 210 -3.91 -7.39 6.99
C PHE A 210 -2.53 -7.73 6.42
N ILE A 211 -2.48 -8.01 5.12
CA ILE A 211 -1.25 -8.25 4.36
C ILE A 211 -1.14 -7.18 3.27
N TYR A 212 0.09 -6.73 3.01
CA TYR A 212 0.41 -5.80 1.95
C TYR A 212 1.51 -6.42 1.09
N CYS A 213 1.23 -6.66 -0.19
CA CYS A 213 2.19 -7.20 -1.14
C CYS A 213 2.50 -6.16 -2.22
N ARG A 214 3.77 -6.01 -2.57
CA ARG A 214 4.22 -5.25 -3.75
C ARG A 214 5.00 -6.18 -4.65
N LEU A 215 4.50 -6.40 -5.86
CA LEU A 215 5.03 -7.36 -6.80
C LEU A 215 5.79 -6.61 -7.90
N HIS A 216 7.13 -6.67 -7.86
CA HIS A 216 8.00 -5.92 -8.77
C HIS A 216 8.56 -6.78 -9.93
N GLY A 217 8.51 -8.12 -9.81
CA GLY A 217 9.04 -9.07 -10.79
C GLY A 217 10.51 -9.45 -10.57
N SER A 218 10.92 -10.61 -11.14
CA SER A 218 12.27 -11.18 -11.00
C SER A 218 13.26 -10.71 -12.09
N GLU A 219 14.55 -10.70 -11.74
CA GLU A 219 15.70 -10.12 -12.44
C GLU A 219 16.09 -10.77 -13.79
N GLU A 220 15.33 -10.47 -14.83
CA GLU A 220 15.95 -9.93 -16.04
C GLU A 220 15.22 -8.63 -16.43
N LEU A 221 15.73 -7.52 -15.91
CA LEU A 221 15.53 -6.14 -16.37
C LEU A 221 14.12 -5.76 -16.85
N TYR A 222 13.09 -5.84 -16.01
CA TYR A 222 11.76 -5.36 -16.40
C TYR A 222 11.26 -5.99 -17.73
N VAL A 223 11.77 -7.16 -18.17
CA VAL A 223 11.53 -7.70 -19.53
C VAL A 223 10.36 -8.69 -19.56
N SER A 224 10.25 -9.58 -18.57
CA SER A 224 9.16 -10.55 -18.46
C SER A 224 8.15 -10.13 -17.38
N GLY A 225 6.85 -10.24 -17.69
CA GLY A 225 5.82 -10.23 -16.65
C GLY A 225 5.91 -11.52 -15.81
N TYR A 226 5.04 -11.66 -14.81
CA TYR A 226 4.98 -12.92 -14.05
C TYR A 226 4.52 -14.07 -14.95
N ASP A 227 5.21 -15.21 -14.90
CA ASP A 227 4.74 -16.43 -15.54
C ASP A 227 3.59 -17.09 -14.76
N ASP A 228 2.99 -18.13 -15.33
CA ASP A 228 1.84 -18.81 -14.74
C ASP A 228 2.18 -19.50 -13.41
N GLU A 229 3.38 -20.08 -13.29
CA GLU A 229 3.82 -20.75 -12.07
C GLU A 229 3.96 -19.75 -10.91
N ALA A 230 4.61 -18.62 -11.15
CA ALA A 230 4.77 -17.57 -10.16
C ALA A 230 3.42 -16.97 -9.76
N LEU A 231 2.50 -16.71 -10.70
CA LEU A 231 1.16 -16.21 -10.38
C LEU A 231 0.33 -17.23 -9.58
N SER A 232 0.41 -18.52 -9.92
CA SER A 232 -0.25 -19.58 -9.15
C SER A 232 0.26 -19.65 -7.72
N MET A 233 1.58 -19.58 -7.54
CA MET A 233 2.20 -19.55 -6.21
C MET A 233 1.76 -18.33 -5.40
N TRP A 234 1.69 -17.14 -6.02
CA TRP A 234 1.17 -15.94 -5.37
C TRP A 234 -0.32 -16.07 -5.00
N ALA A 235 -1.13 -16.67 -5.87
CA ALA A 235 -2.54 -16.92 -5.59
C ALA A 235 -2.72 -17.83 -4.36
N GLU A 236 -1.93 -18.91 -4.24
CA GLU A 236 -1.95 -19.78 -3.06
C GLU A 236 -1.60 -19.03 -1.77
N ARG A 237 -0.52 -18.23 -1.79
CA ARG A 237 -0.10 -17.40 -0.65
C ARG A 237 -1.20 -16.42 -0.21
N ILE A 238 -1.79 -15.72 -1.18
CA ILE A 238 -2.89 -14.76 -0.96
C ILE A 238 -4.11 -15.48 -0.37
N ALA A 239 -4.47 -16.64 -0.91
CA ALA A 239 -5.59 -17.43 -0.41
C ALA A 239 -5.36 -17.88 1.03
N ASP A 240 -4.15 -18.32 1.38
CA ASP A 240 -3.81 -18.70 2.75
C ASP A 240 -3.99 -17.54 3.74
N TRP A 241 -3.40 -16.38 3.44
CA TRP A 241 -3.54 -15.20 4.27
C TRP A 241 -5.00 -14.74 4.40
N ALA A 242 -5.74 -14.72 3.28
CA ALA A 242 -7.16 -14.36 3.26
C ALA A 242 -8.03 -15.30 4.10
N HIS A 243 -7.60 -16.55 4.31
CA HIS A 243 -8.29 -17.53 5.17
C HIS A 243 -7.69 -17.66 6.58
N GLY A 244 -6.80 -16.73 6.95
CA GLY A 244 -6.22 -16.64 8.29
C GLY A 244 -5.06 -17.60 8.54
N ARG A 245 -4.57 -18.28 7.50
CA ARG A 245 -3.36 -19.12 7.53
C ARG A 245 -2.12 -18.27 7.21
N GLU A 246 -0.96 -18.90 7.27
CA GLU A 246 0.25 -18.40 6.64
C GLU A 246 0.75 -19.47 5.66
N PRO A 247 1.32 -19.09 4.50
CA PRO A 247 1.74 -20.04 3.49
C PRO A 247 2.99 -20.81 3.89
N ASP A 248 3.09 -22.08 3.53
CA ASP A 248 4.25 -22.90 3.93
C ASP A 248 5.55 -22.43 3.24
N ASN A 249 5.45 -21.94 2.00
CA ASN A 249 6.57 -21.44 1.19
C ASN A 249 6.94 -19.96 1.45
N ALA A 250 6.84 -19.52 2.70
CA ALA A 250 7.18 -18.14 3.10
C ALA A 250 8.52 -18.04 3.84
N ASN A 251 9.37 -17.16 3.31
CA ASN A 251 10.58 -16.68 3.98
C ASN A 251 10.19 -15.86 5.22
N ARG A 252 10.73 -16.22 6.37
CA ARG A 252 10.39 -15.58 7.65
C ARG A 252 11.60 -15.45 8.55
N VAL A 253 11.56 -14.47 9.43
CA VAL A 253 12.48 -14.33 10.57
C VAL A 253 11.94 -15.11 11.78
N LEU A 254 10.65 -14.95 12.08
CA LEU A 254 10.02 -15.62 13.22
C LEU A 254 9.17 -16.81 12.78
N LYS A 255 8.91 -17.70 13.74
CA LYS A 255 7.98 -18.83 13.51
C LYS A 255 6.60 -18.30 13.10
N PRO A 256 5.88 -19.05 12.24
CA PRO A 256 4.53 -18.68 11.82
C PRO A 256 3.61 -18.59 13.04
N LEU A 257 2.67 -17.65 12.98
CA LEU A 257 1.63 -17.53 13.97
C LEU A 257 0.66 -18.71 13.87
N LYS A 258 -0.01 -19.01 14.99
CA LYS A 258 -1.15 -19.93 14.97
C LYS A 258 -2.22 -19.38 14.01
N ARG A 259 -2.92 -20.29 13.34
CA ARG A 259 -4.03 -19.95 12.44
C ARG A 259 -5.01 -18.98 13.12
N SER A 260 -5.31 -17.88 12.44
CA SER A 260 -6.28 -16.89 12.90
C SER A 260 -7.71 -17.42 12.77
N ARG A 261 -8.57 -17.03 13.71
CA ARG A 261 -10.03 -17.30 13.64
C ARG A 261 -10.76 -16.42 12.63
N ARG A 262 -10.08 -15.42 12.05
CA ARG A 262 -10.58 -14.51 11.01
C ARG A 262 -9.57 -14.44 9.87
N GLY A 263 -10.07 -14.32 8.65
CA GLY A 263 -9.24 -13.99 7.49
C GLY A 263 -8.58 -12.61 7.62
N ARG A 264 -7.52 -12.38 6.85
CA ARG A 264 -6.83 -11.10 6.77
C ARG A 264 -7.18 -10.40 5.47
N ASP A 265 -7.40 -9.10 5.51
CA ASP A 265 -7.50 -8.34 4.26
C ASP A 265 -6.14 -8.40 3.55
N VAL A 266 -6.13 -8.58 2.23
CA VAL A 266 -4.89 -8.71 1.45
C VAL A 266 -4.90 -7.64 0.37
N TYR A 267 -3.94 -6.72 0.43
CA TYR A 267 -3.72 -5.68 -0.57
C TYR A 267 -2.52 -6.08 -1.42
N VAL A 268 -2.69 -6.15 -2.73
CA VAL A 268 -1.63 -6.56 -3.66
C VAL A 268 -1.52 -5.52 -4.76
N TYR A 269 -0.33 -4.98 -4.94
CA TYR A 269 -0.05 -3.99 -5.98
C TYR A 269 1.10 -4.45 -6.86
N PHE A 270 0.86 -4.52 -8.16
CA PHE A 270 1.92 -4.69 -9.14
C PHE A 270 2.61 -3.33 -9.38
N ASP A 271 3.94 -3.30 -9.24
CA ASP A 271 4.80 -2.10 -9.38
C ASP A 271 5.83 -2.28 -10.53
N ASN A 272 5.56 -3.23 -11.45
CA ASN A 272 6.34 -3.47 -12.67
C ASN A 272 5.84 -2.59 -13.85
N ASP A 273 5.57 -1.31 -13.57
CA ASP A 273 4.72 -0.44 -14.39
C ASP A 273 5.36 0.08 -15.69
N VAL A 274 6.69 0.04 -15.80
CA VAL A 274 7.45 0.64 -16.92
C VAL A 274 7.08 0.03 -18.28
N LYS A 275 6.54 -1.20 -18.33
CA LYS A 275 6.24 -1.92 -19.60
C LYS A 275 4.82 -2.46 -19.75
N VAL A 276 3.82 -1.83 -19.11
CA VAL A 276 2.38 -2.19 -19.24
C VAL A 276 2.01 -3.60 -18.72
N ARG A 277 2.91 -4.27 -18.00
CA ARG A 277 2.67 -5.62 -17.47
C ARG A 277 1.81 -5.61 -16.22
N ALA A 278 1.98 -4.61 -15.35
CA ALA A 278 1.26 -4.53 -14.08
C ALA A 278 -0.27 -4.72 -14.21
N PRO A 279 -0.99 -4.03 -15.12
CA PRO A 279 -2.43 -4.26 -15.25
C PRO A 279 -2.79 -5.66 -15.77
N ALA A 280 -1.95 -6.25 -16.63
CA ALA A 280 -2.19 -7.60 -17.15
C ALA A 280 -1.96 -8.66 -16.07
N ASP A 281 -0.86 -8.55 -15.32
CA ASP A 281 -0.53 -9.49 -14.25
C ASP A 281 -1.54 -9.37 -13.09
N ALA A 282 -1.99 -8.15 -12.76
CA ALA A 282 -3.07 -7.93 -11.78
C ALA A 282 -4.39 -8.62 -12.18
N ARG A 283 -4.76 -8.55 -13.46
CA ARG A 283 -5.94 -9.27 -13.97
C ARG A 283 -5.77 -10.78 -13.93
N ARG A 284 -4.62 -11.29 -14.37
CA ARG A 284 -4.31 -12.73 -14.36
C ARG A 284 -4.33 -13.28 -12.93
N LEU A 285 -3.68 -12.61 -11.98
CA LEU A 285 -3.70 -13.02 -10.57
C LEU A 285 -5.13 -13.03 -9.99
N SER A 286 -5.95 -12.04 -10.37
CA SER A 286 -7.37 -12.01 -9.98
C SER A 286 -8.15 -13.22 -10.53
N GLN A 287 -7.85 -13.65 -11.77
CA GLN A 287 -8.44 -14.84 -12.38
C GLN A 287 -8.04 -16.13 -11.66
N TYR A 288 -6.76 -16.30 -11.28
CA TYR A 288 -6.30 -17.44 -10.48
C TYR A 288 -7.05 -17.55 -9.13
N LEU A 289 -7.43 -16.42 -8.55
CA LEU A 289 -8.20 -16.36 -7.30
C LEU A 289 -9.72 -16.37 -7.49
N GLY A 290 -10.21 -16.47 -8.73
CA GLY A 290 -11.64 -16.43 -9.05
C GLY A 290 -12.33 -15.12 -8.67
N LEU A 291 -11.59 -14.02 -8.57
CA LEU A 291 -12.12 -12.72 -8.17
C LEU A 291 -12.77 -12.02 -9.36
N VAL A 292 -13.99 -11.53 -9.15
CA VAL A 292 -14.72 -10.72 -10.13
C VAL A 292 -14.88 -9.31 -9.56
N TRP A 293 -14.24 -8.33 -10.21
CA TRP A 293 -14.49 -6.92 -9.92
C TRP A 293 -15.61 -6.42 -10.83
N GLN A 294 -16.80 -6.27 -10.25
CA GLN A 294 -17.91 -5.62 -10.93
C GLN A 294 -17.86 -4.15 -10.59
N LYS A 295 -17.85 -3.30 -11.61
CA LYS A 295 -18.09 -1.86 -11.43
C LYS A 295 -19.43 -1.73 -10.71
N GLY A 296 -19.44 -1.13 -9.52
CA GLY A 296 -20.69 -0.67 -8.91
C GLY A 296 -21.50 0.19 -9.90
N PRO A 297 -22.83 0.28 -9.73
CA PRO A 297 -23.71 1.01 -10.65
C PRO A 297 -23.21 2.42 -10.98
#